data_AF-G5HA26-F1
#
_entry.id   AF-G5HA26-F1
#
_cell.length_a   1.000
_cell.length_b   1.000
_cell.length_c   1.000
_cell.angle_alpha   90.00
_cell.angle_beta   90.00
_cell.angle_gamma   90.00
#
_symmetry.space_group_name_H-M   'P 1'
#
loop_
_entity.id
_entity.type
_entity.pdbx_description
1 polymer ?
#
loop_
_entity_poly.entity_id
_entity_poly.type
_entity_poly.pdbx_seq_one_letter_code
_entity_poly.pdbx_strand_id
1 'polypeptide(L)'
;MSGLATAFDLLLYVLTFAVAVALILAYCAPYVNPNTVYWFAFFGLAAPFIYIANALLMLYWTVRWRSIAWLSLAVFVLGLGNVGKYFRPQWGKTYEQPREEGTIRILSYNVGGFWGNTVGKPESKMRAIAEYIRAEDPDVVCMQEYEVNYINRRAVLDSLLEPLKYKAVYFAQTIRDNGGWGIAVYSKYPIVGKDHMVFPESQNSAMWVDIAVRKDTIRVFNNHLQTTQIDENDRKFLRTEPLSDTLRNDKAKGIARKLKRNFMKRAEQADSVALRIHDGTPRVIVCGDFNDTPMSYTYRRMRGDFVDAFKRKGQGMVFTYRRLMGVLRIDYLFHSDDFETVSYRSEQPEWSDHNPVIVDVRLKRD
;
A
#
# COMPACT_ATOMS: atom_id res chain seq x y z
N MET A 1 7.41 45.81 -21.36
CA MET A 1 7.15 44.36 -21.34
C MET A 1 8.32 43.51 -20.82
N SER A 2 9.52 44.06 -20.58
CA SER A 2 10.71 43.33 -20.12
C SER A 2 10.75 43.01 -18.62
N GLY A 3 10.19 43.86 -17.75
CA GLY A 3 10.25 43.68 -16.28
C GLY A 3 9.33 42.59 -15.71
N LEU A 4 8.20 42.30 -16.37
CA LEU A 4 7.29 41.23 -15.96
C LEU A 4 7.83 39.84 -16.34
N ALA A 5 8.51 39.75 -17.48
CA ALA A 5 9.15 38.51 -17.94
C ALA A 5 10.32 38.09 -17.02
N THR A 6 11.08 39.04 -16.48
CA THR A 6 12.18 38.75 -15.54
C THR A 6 11.68 38.39 -14.13
N ALA A 7 10.61 39.03 -13.64
CA ALA A 7 10.01 38.68 -12.36
C ALA A 7 9.38 37.28 -12.38
N PHE A 8 8.72 36.92 -13.49
CA PHE A 8 8.17 35.58 -13.69
C PHE A 8 9.26 34.51 -13.80
N ASP A 9 10.32 34.76 -14.57
CA ASP A 9 11.45 33.84 -14.66
C ASP A 9 12.08 33.65 -13.25
N LEU A 10 12.31 34.73 -12.48
CA LEU A 10 12.84 34.65 -11.12
C LEU A 10 11.95 33.80 -10.19
N LEU A 11 10.63 33.98 -10.24
CA LEU A 11 9.69 33.16 -9.48
C LEU A 11 9.84 31.67 -9.83
N LEU A 12 9.94 31.33 -11.11
CA LEU A 12 10.14 29.95 -11.55
C LEU A 12 11.52 29.40 -11.14
N TYR A 13 12.57 30.22 -11.13
CA TYR A 13 13.89 29.81 -10.62
C TYR A 13 13.80 29.41 -9.15
N VAL A 14 13.16 30.25 -8.32
CA VAL A 14 12.94 29.97 -6.89
C VAL A 14 12.08 28.72 -6.71
N LEU A 15 11.00 28.59 -7.47
CA LEU A 15 10.13 27.41 -7.44
C LEU A 15 10.89 26.13 -7.82
N THR A 16 11.75 26.19 -8.84
CA THR A 16 12.55 25.06 -9.29
C THR A 16 13.54 24.60 -8.23
N PHE A 17 14.22 25.55 -7.58
CA PHE A 17 15.09 25.24 -6.46
C PHE A 17 14.31 24.63 -5.29
N ALA A 18 13.17 25.19 -4.92
CA ALA A 18 12.33 24.69 -3.84
C ALA A 18 11.82 23.26 -4.13
N VAL A 19 11.36 22.99 -5.36
CA VAL A 19 10.92 21.66 -5.80
C VAL A 19 12.08 20.66 -5.80
N ALA A 20 13.26 21.06 -6.25
CA ALA A 20 14.46 20.22 -6.21
C ALA A 20 14.83 19.83 -4.76
N VAL A 21 14.84 20.80 -3.83
CA VAL A 21 15.09 20.54 -2.40
C VAL A 21 14.02 19.63 -1.82
N ALA A 22 12.74 19.92 -2.06
CA ALA A 22 11.63 19.10 -1.59
C ALA A 22 11.72 17.65 -2.10
N LEU A 23 12.20 17.46 -3.33
CA LEU A 23 12.36 16.13 -3.93
C LEU A 23 13.52 15.35 -3.29
N ILE A 24 14.63 16.02 -2.99
CA ILE A 24 15.73 15.41 -2.23
C ILE A 24 15.24 14.99 -0.83
N LEU A 25 14.49 15.86 -0.14
CA LEU A 25 13.89 15.52 1.15
C LEU A 25 12.93 14.32 1.04
N ALA A 26 12.16 14.23 -0.04
CA ALA A 26 11.32 13.06 -0.31
C ALA A 26 12.13 11.77 -0.51
N TYR A 27 13.33 11.83 -1.11
CA TYR A 27 14.22 10.68 -1.25
C TYR A 27 14.83 10.24 0.09
N CYS A 28 15.01 11.17 1.01
CA CYS A 28 15.46 10.88 2.38
C CYS A 28 14.34 10.32 3.27
N ALA A 29 13.07 10.58 2.96
CA ALA A 29 11.93 10.19 3.80
C ALA A 29 11.88 8.71 4.21
N PRO A 30 12.20 7.73 3.33
CA PRO A 30 12.27 6.33 3.72
C PRO A 30 13.30 6.00 4.81
N TYR A 31 14.33 6.84 4.98
CA TYR A 31 15.46 6.60 5.89
C TYR A 31 15.30 7.29 7.24
N VAL A 32 14.30 8.15 7.40
CA VAL A 32 14.11 8.97 8.58
C VAL A 32 12.90 8.47 9.36
N ASN A 33 13.10 8.02 10.58
CA ASN A 33 12.02 7.53 11.43
C ASN A 33 11.06 8.69 11.78
N PRO A 34 9.75 8.58 11.48
CA PRO A 34 8.78 9.62 11.82
C PRO A 34 8.70 9.98 13.30
N ASN A 35 9.10 9.09 14.22
CA ASN A 35 9.17 9.38 15.64
C ASN A 35 10.31 10.35 16.02
N THR A 36 11.38 10.43 15.23
CA THR A 36 12.45 11.41 15.44
C THR A 36 12.16 12.70 14.66
N VAL A 37 11.86 12.58 13.37
CA VAL A 37 11.67 13.75 12.47
C VAL A 37 10.51 13.50 11.51
N TYR A 38 9.29 13.69 12.01
CA TYR A 38 8.04 13.39 11.29
C TYR A 38 7.84 14.16 9.97
N TRP A 39 8.44 15.35 9.81
CA TRP A 39 8.13 16.21 8.67
C TRP A 39 8.64 15.62 7.34
N PHE A 40 9.64 14.75 7.36
CA PHE A 40 10.08 13.99 6.19
C PHE A 40 8.96 13.11 5.61
N ALA A 41 8.09 12.56 6.46
CA ALA A 41 6.98 11.71 6.01
C ALA A 41 5.98 12.46 5.11
N PHE A 42 5.82 13.78 5.29
CA PHE A 42 5.01 14.60 4.39
C PHE A 42 5.63 14.70 2.99
N PHE A 43 6.96 14.84 2.89
CA PHE A 43 7.66 14.82 1.60
C PHE A 43 7.57 13.45 0.93
N GLY A 44 7.69 12.36 1.69
CA GLY A 44 7.47 11.00 1.20
C GLY A 44 6.06 10.78 0.64
N LEU A 45 5.03 11.23 1.36
CA LEU A 45 3.64 11.19 0.90
C LEU A 45 3.41 12.01 -0.37
N ALA A 46 4.02 13.19 -0.47
CA ALA A 46 3.90 14.08 -1.61
C ALA A 46 4.84 13.73 -2.79
N ALA A 47 5.71 12.72 -2.63
CA ALA A 47 6.81 12.43 -3.55
C ALA A 47 6.39 12.29 -5.03
N PRO A 48 5.31 11.57 -5.38
CA PRO A 48 4.89 11.46 -6.79
C PRO A 48 4.57 12.80 -7.43
N PHE A 49 3.90 13.70 -6.69
CA PHE A 49 3.55 15.03 -7.19
C PHE A 49 4.77 15.93 -7.33
N ILE A 50 5.69 15.89 -6.36
CA ILE A 50 6.94 16.66 -6.41
C ILE A 50 7.80 16.18 -7.57
N TYR A 51 7.85 14.87 -7.82
CA TYR A 51 8.59 14.28 -8.93
C TYR A 51 8.06 14.75 -10.30
N ILE A 52 6.72 14.75 -10.47
CA ILE A 52 6.07 15.27 -11.69
C ILE A 52 6.32 16.77 -11.85
N ALA A 53 6.17 17.57 -10.78
CA ALA A 53 6.45 19.00 -10.81
C ALA A 53 7.89 19.29 -11.23
N ASN A 54 8.86 18.54 -10.71
CA ASN A 54 10.27 18.65 -11.11
C ASN A 54 10.45 18.30 -12.60
N ALA A 55 9.80 17.26 -13.10
CA ALA A 55 9.87 16.86 -14.51
C ALA A 55 9.29 17.94 -15.45
N LEU A 56 8.18 18.57 -15.07
CA LEU A 56 7.56 19.66 -15.83
C LEU A 56 8.44 20.91 -15.85
N LEU A 57 9.03 21.29 -14.72
CA LEU A 57 9.97 22.41 -14.64
C LEU A 57 11.26 22.11 -15.42
N MET A 58 11.78 20.88 -15.35
CA MET A 58 12.90 20.42 -16.16
C MET A 58 12.63 20.60 -17.66
N LEU A 59 11.47 20.15 -18.14
CA LEU A 59 11.07 20.30 -19.54
C LEU A 59 10.95 21.78 -19.93
N TYR A 60 10.29 22.58 -19.10
CA TYR A 60 10.14 24.03 -19.31
C TYR A 60 11.49 24.72 -19.49
N TRP A 61 12.47 24.46 -18.62
CA TRP A 61 13.79 25.07 -18.69
C TRP A 61 14.65 24.54 -19.82
N THR A 62 14.48 23.27 -20.19
CA THR A 62 15.17 22.66 -21.33
C THR A 62 14.76 23.33 -22.64
N VAL A 63 13.45 23.54 -22.86
CA VAL A 63 12.93 24.24 -24.04
C VAL A 63 13.44 25.70 -24.12
N ARG A 64 13.65 26.35 -22.97
CA ARG A 64 14.19 27.72 -22.88
C ARG A 64 15.72 27.79 -22.82
N TRP A 65 16.42 26.66 -22.98
CA TRP A 65 17.88 26.58 -22.96
C TRP A 65 18.52 27.20 -21.70
N ARG A 66 17.88 27.04 -20.54
CA ARG A 66 18.40 27.57 -19.26
C ARG A 66 19.14 26.50 -18.48
N SER A 67 20.30 26.87 -17.92
CA SER A 67 21.20 25.93 -17.21
C SER A 67 20.61 25.33 -15.94
N ILE A 68 19.61 25.93 -15.30
CA ILE A 68 18.93 25.33 -14.15
C ILE A 68 18.23 24.00 -14.50
N ALA A 69 17.96 23.73 -15.78
CA ALA A 69 17.49 22.42 -16.23
C ALA A 69 18.42 21.28 -15.77
N TRP A 70 19.74 21.54 -15.67
CA TRP A 70 20.71 20.55 -15.18
C TRP A 70 20.50 20.18 -13.70
N LEU A 71 20.09 21.13 -12.86
CA LEU A 71 19.74 20.84 -11.46
C LEU A 71 18.51 19.91 -11.42
N SER A 72 17.44 20.26 -12.13
CA SER A 72 16.24 19.43 -12.17
C SER A 72 16.50 18.06 -12.78
N LEU A 73 17.35 17.97 -13.81
CA LEU A 73 17.77 16.71 -14.41
C LEU A 73 18.57 15.85 -13.43
N ALA A 74 19.55 16.44 -12.73
CA ALA A 74 20.35 15.72 -11.74
C ALA A 74 19.45 15.11 -10.65
N VAL A 75 18.55 15.90 -10.07
CA VAL A 75 17.62 15.41 -9.04
C VAL A 75 16.63 14.39 -9.60
N PHE A 76 16.14 14.59 -10.83
CA PHE A 76 15.28 13.61 -11.52
C PHE A 76 15.98 12.25 -11.68
N VAL A 77 17.22 12.25 -12.19
CA VAL A 77 18.02 11.05 -12.43
C VAL A 77 18.31 10.30 -11.12
N LEU A 78 18.62 11.02 -10.03
CA LEU A 78 18.82 10.43 -8.70
C LEU A 78 17.59 9.63 -8.23
N GLY A 79 16.39 10.04 -8.63
CA GLY A 79 15.14 9.39 -8.26
C GLY A 79 14.65 8.29 -9.19
N LEU A 80 15.32 8.02 -10.32
CA LEU A 80 14.84 7.04 -11.31
C LEU A 80 14.62 5.64 -10.70
N GLY A 81 15.46 5.23 -9.75
CA GLY A 81 15.31 3.96 -9.04
C GLY A 81 14.03 3.86 -8.19
N ASN A 82 13.43 5.00 -7.81
CA ASN A 82 12.17 5.07 -7.07
C ASN A 82 10.94 5.01 -7.99
N VAL A 83 11.06 5.39 -9.27
CA VAL A 83 9.95 5.34 -10.24
C VAL A 83 9.42 3.92 -10.39
N GLY A 84 10.32 2.93 -10.41
CA GLY A 84 9.99 1.51 -10.50
C GLY A 84 9.11 0.96 -9.36
N LYS A 85 8.91 1.74 -8.28
CA LYS A 85 8.00 1.39 -7.18
C LYS A 85 6.54 1.73 -7.48
N TYR A 86 6.30 2.64 -8.42
CA TYR A 86 4.99 3.17 -8.79
C TYR A 86 4.58 2.78 -10.21
N PHE A 87 5.57 2.69 -11.10
CA PHE A 87 5.35 2.48 -12.51
C PHE A 87 6.36 1.49 -13.08
N ARG A 88 5.87 0.53 -13.86
CA ARG A 88 6.71 -0.30 -14.71
C ARG A 88 6.21 -0.23 -16.15
N PRO A 89 7.07 0.14 -17.12
CA PRO A 89 6.67 0.15 -18.53
C PRO A 89 6.13 -1.22 -18.96
N GLN A 90 4.98 -1.21 -19.63
CA GLN A 90 4.43 -2.38 -20.31
C GLN A 90 4.83 -2.31 -21.78
N TRP A 91 5.76 -3.16 -22.19
CA TRP A 91 6.16 -3.27 -23.59
C TRP A 91 5.39 -4.43 -24.23
N GLY A 92 4.42 -4.12 -25.07
CA GLY A 92 3.57 -5.08 -25.78
C GLY A 92 2.21 -5.33 -25.14
N LYS A 93 1.35 -6.11 -25.84
CA LYS A 93 0.04 -6.53 -25.32
C LYS A 93 0.23 -7.62 -24.27
N THR A 94 -0.31 -7.39 -23.08
CA THR A 94 -0.41 -8.44 -22.05
C THR A 94 -1.67 -9.23 -22.31
N TYR A 95 -1.51 -10.50 -22.69
CA TYR A 95 -2.59 -11.46 -22.72
C TYR A 95 -2.68 -12.11 -21.34
N GLU A 96 -3.88 -12.48 -20.91
CA GLU A 96 -4.03 -13.39 -19.76
C GLU A 96 -3.23 -14.65 -20.06
N GLN A 97 -2.13 -14.82 -19.34
CA GLN A 97 -1.34 -16.04 -19.41
C GLN A 97 -1.96 -17.02 -18.41
N PRO A 98 -2.20 -18.28 -18.81
CA PRO A 98 -2.63 -19.30 -17.87
C PRO A 98 -1.61 -19.39 -16.73
N ARG A 99 -2.12 -19.68 -15.53
CA ARG A 99 -1.29 -19.81 -14.34
C ARG A 99 -0.18 -20.84 -14.59
N GLU A 100 1.07 -20.43 -14.40
CA GLU A 100 2.21 -21.34 -14.58
C GLU A 100 2.19 -22.45 -13.52
N GLU A 101 2.47 -23.69 -13.93
CA GLU A 101 2.55 -24.82 -13.00
C GLU A 101 3.63 -24.61 -11.94
N GLY A 102 3.39 -25.18 -10.75
CA GLY A 102 4.32 -25.10 -9.62
C GLY A 102 4.43 -23.72 -8.96
N THR A 103 3.58 -22.76 -9.35
CA THR A 103 3.43 -21.48 -8.65
C THR A 103 2.51 -21.60 -7.45
N ILE A 104 2.66 -20.70 -6.50
CA ILE A 104 1.76 -20.45 -5.38
C ILE A 104 1.14 -19.07 -5.60
N ARG A 105 -0.18 -19.00 -5.64
CA ARG A 105 -0.93 -17.74 -5.82
C ARG A 105 -1.33 -17.19 -4.47
N ILE A 106 -0.86 -15.98 -4.17
CA ILE A 106 -1.20 -15.24 -2.97
C ILE A 106 -2.08 -14.04 -3.37
N LEU A 107 -3.23 -13.92 -2.72
CA LEU A 107 -4.15 -12.79 -2.86
C LEU A 107 -4.20 -12.03 -1.53
N SER A 108 -3.75 -10.78 -1.52
CA SER A 108 -3.94 -9.87 -0.39
C SER A 108 -5.03 -8.86 -0.73
N TYR A 109 -5.99 -8.67 0.16
CA TYR A 109 -7.11 -7.78 -0.11
C TYR A 109 -7.71 -7.18 1.16
N ASN A 110 -7.69 -5.84 1.27
CA ASN A 110 -8.50 -5.12 2.23
C ASN A 110 -9.97 -5.15 1.74
N VAL A 111 -10.82 -5.90 2.44
CA VAL A 111 -12.21 -6.15 2.02
C VAL A 111 -13.19 -5.09 2.52
N GLY A 112 -12.73 -4.07 3.23
CA GLY A 112 -13.56 -2.93 3.67
C GLY A 112 -14.77 -3.35 4.52
N GLY A 113 -14.62 -4.34 5.40
CA GLY A 113 -15.73 -4.91 6.19
C GLY A 113 -16.77 -5.65 5.36
N PHE A 114 -16.52 -5.86 4.06
CA PHE A 114 -17.46 -6.38 3.07
C PHE A 114 -18.66 -5.45 2.81
N TRP A 115 -18.56 -4.13 3.01
CA TRP A 115 -19.70 -3.20 2.84
C TRP A 115 -19.74 -2.45 1.50
N GLY A 116 -18.72 -2.59 0.65
CA GLY A 116 -18.65 -1.85 -0.61
C GLY A 116 -18.49 -0.34 -0.45
N ASN A 117 -18.42 0.37 -1.57
CA ASN A 117 -18.39 1.83 -1.63
C ASN A 117 -19.76 2.42 -2.03
N THR A 118 -20.84 2.05 -1.34
CA THR A 118 -22.17 2.58 -1.68
C THR A 118 -22.54 3.79 -0.82
N VAL A 119 -23.09 4.82 -1.46
CA VAL A 119 -23.76 5.94 -0.79
C VAL A 119 -25.17 5.48 -0.42
N GLY A 120 -25.46 5.30 0.86
CA GLY A 120 -26.79 4.87 1.33
C GLY A 120 -26.72 3.77 2.40
N LYS A 121 -27.69 2.84 2.38
CA LYS A 121 -27.67 1.69 3.31
C LYS A 121 -26.50 0.76 2.92
N PRO A 122 -25.64 0.38 3.87
CA PRO A 122 -24.56 -0.57 3.61
C PRO A 122 -25.15 -1.89 3.10
N GLU A 123 -24.74 -2.30 1.90
CA GLU A 123 -25.11 -3.61 1.35
C GLU A 123 -23.89 -4.52 1.44
N SER A 124 -24.09 -5.72 1.98
CA SER A 124 -23.00 -6.70 2.04
C SER A 124 -22.55 -7.09 0.63
N LYS A 125 -21.25 -6.92 0.38
CA LYS A 125 -20.53 -7.40 -0.81
C LYS A 125 -19.75 -8.69 -0.53
N MET A 126 -19.98 -9.34 0.61
CA MET A 126 -19.27 -10.57 1.01
C MET A 126 -19.34 -11.66 -0.06
N ARG A 127 -20.53 -11.88 -0.63
CA ARG A 127 -20.72 -12.91 -1.67
C ARG A 127 -19.95 -12.56 -2.96
N ALA A 128 -20.04 -11.32 -3.42
CA ALA A 128 -19.32 -10.88 -4.62
C ALA A 128 -17.79 -10.98 -4.45
N ILE A 129 -17.29 -10.57 -3.28
CA ILE A 129 -15.87 -10.70 -2.93
C ILE A 129 -15.45 -12.17 -2.87
N ALA A 130 -16.27 -13.05 -2.27
CA ALA A 130 -15.96 -14.47 -2.21
C ALA A 130 -16.00 -15.15 -3.59
N GLU A 131 -16.95 -14.78 -4.44
CA GLU A 131 -17.05 -15.26 -5.82
C GLU A 131 -15.85 -14.81 -6.66
N TYR A 132 -15.39 -13.56 -6.48
CA TYR A 132 -14.16 -13.05 -7.07
C TYR A 132 -12.93 -13.83 -6.60
N ILE A 133 -12.76 -14.00 -5.28
CA ILE A 133 -11.66 -14.79 -4.72
C ILE A 133 -11.67 -16.21 -5.30
N ARG A 134 -12.84 -16.84 -5.41
CA ARG A 134 -12.98 -18.18 -5.99
C ARG A 134 -12.60 -18.21 -7.48
N ALA A 135 -12.98 -17.19 -8.24
CA ALA A 135 -12.64 -17.09 -9.67
C ALA A 135 -11.12 -16.91 -9.88
N GLU A 136 -10.45 -16.16 -9.02
CA GLU A 136 -8.99 -15.99 -9.06
C GLU A 136 -8.21 -17.25 -8.64
N ASP A 137 -8.88 -18.22 -8.00
CA ASP A 137 -8.32 -19.48 -7.51
C ASP A 137 -6.97 -19.36 -6.76
N PRO A 138 -6.84 -18.47 -5.75
CA PRO A 138 -5.62 -18.33 -4.97
C PRO A 138 -5.39 -19.54 -4.07
N ASP A 139 -4.14 -19.81 -3.71
CA ASP A 139 -3.84 -20.84 -2.72
C ASP A 139 -3.79 -20.28 -1.30
N VAL A 140 -3.49 -18.99 -1.17
CA VAL A 140 -3.48 -18.26 0.11
C VAL A 140 -4.16 -16.92 -0.09
N VAL A 141 -5.06 -16.58 0.83
CA VAL A 141 -5.79 -15.31 0.85
C VAL A 141 -5.54 -14.61 2.17
N CYS A 142 -5.05 -13.38 2.12
CA CYS A 142 -4.83 -12.51 3.27
C CYS A 142 -5.83 -11.35 3.23
N MET A 143 -6.84 -11.37 4.10
CA MET A 143 -7.86 -10.33 4.20
C MET A 143 -7.55 -9.34 5.31
N GLN A 144 -7.61 -8.05 4.99
CA GLN A 144 -7.62 -6.94 5.95
C GLN A 144 -9.04 -6.36 6.05
N GLU A 145 -9.35 -5.66 7.15
CA GLU A 145 -10.72 -5.19 7.43
C GLU A 145 -11.76 -6.32 7.37
N TYR A 146 -11.36 -7.48 7.85
CA TYR A 146 -12.19 -8.66 7.90
C TYR A 146 -13.23 -8.51 9.01
N GLU A 147 -14.49 -8.36 8.64
CA GLU A 147 -15.60 -8.20 9.57
C GLU A 147 -16.53 -9.42 9.57
N VAL A 148 -16.85 -9.92 10.76
CA VAL A 148 -17.91 -10.90 10.99
C VAL A 148 -18.96 -10.29 11.91
N ASN A 149 -20.22 -10.30 11.47
CA ASN A 149 -21.37 -9.81 12.22
C ASN A 149 -22.65 -10.58 11.81
N TYR A 150 -23.82 -10.10 12.23
CA TYR A 150 -25.11 -10.75 11.95
C TYR A 150 -25.49 -10.79 10.45
N ILE A 151 -24.97 -9.86 9.64
CA ILE A 151 -25.16 -9.80 8.18
C ILE A 151 -24.04 -10.59 7.49
N ASN A 152 -22.79 -10.21 7.80
CA ASN A 152 -21.56 -10.78 7.27
C ASN A 152 -21.16 -12.01 8.08
N ARG A 153 -21.87 -13.12 7.85
CA ARG A 153 -21.69 -14.36 8.63
C ARG A 153 -20.50 -15.17 8.14
N ARG A 154 -19.59 -15.52 9.05
CA ARG A 154 -18.43 -16.38 8.76
C ARG A 154 -18.78 -17.69 8.07
N ALA A 155 -19.86 -18.36 8.49
CA ALA A 155 -20.28 -19.63 7.89
C ALA A 155 -20.62 -19.51 6.40
N VAL A 156 -21.16 -18.35 5.96
CA VAL A 156 -21.45 -18.10 4.55
C VAL A 156 -20.15 -17.95 3.76
N LEU A 157 -19.21 -17.16 4.28
CA LEU A 157 -17.90 -16.98 3.64
C LEU A 157 -17.13 -18.30 3.56
N ASP A 158 -17.08 -19.05 4.67
CA ASP A 158 -16.45 -20.37 4.75
C ASP A 158 -17.01 -21.35 3.70
N SER A 159 -18.34 -21.33 3.49
CA SER A 159 -18.99 -22.17 2.47
C SER A 159 -18.66 -21.75 1.04
N LEU A 160 -18.52 -20.44 0.78
CA LEU A 160 -18.19 -19.93 -0.55
C LEU A 160 -16.71 -20.15 -0.91
N LEU A 161 -15.84 -20.21 0.12
CA LEU A 161 -14.40 -20.42 0.02
C LEU A 161 -13.98 -21.83 0.48
N GLU A 162 -14.84 -22.83 0.30
CA GLU A 162 -14.60 -24.22 0.74
C GLU A 162 -13.23 -24.79 0.32
N PRO A 163 -12.71 -24.53 -0.90
CA PRO A 163 -11.37 -24.99 -1.29
C PRO A 163 -10.24 -24.45 -0.41
N LEU A 164 -10.40 -23.27 0.19
CA LEU A 164 -9.47 -22.66 1.14
C LEU A 164 -9.77 -23.15 2.58
N LYS A 165 -9.67 -24.48 2.77
CA LYS A 165 -10.11 -25.19 3.97
C LYS A 165 -9.46 -24.72 5.28
N TYR A 166 -8.19 -24.30 5.23
CA TYR A 166 -7.43 -23.94 6.42
C TYR A 166 -7.50 -22.44 6.66
N LYS A 167 -7.78 -22.03 7.90
CA LYS A 167 -8.02 -20.63 8.22
C LYS A 167 -7.47 -20.22 9.58
N ALA A 168 -6.92 -19.02 9.63
CA ALA A 168 -6.55 -18.30 10.84
C ALA A 168 -7.24 -16.94 10.83
N VAL A 169 -7.93 -16.60 11.92
CA VAL A 169 -8.66 -15.33 12.06
C VAL A 169 -8.23 -14.70 13.36
N TYR A 170 -7.96 -13.41 13.33
CA TYR A 170 -7.72 -12.58 14.50
C TYR A 170 -8.63 -11.36 14.48
N PHE A 171 -9.40 -11.18 15.54
CA PHE A 171 -10.25 -10.00 15.73
C PHE A 171 -9.56 -9.03 16.69
N ALA A 172 -9.11 -7.89 16.17
CA ALA A 172 -8.58 -6.79 16.98
C ALA A 172 -9.69 -6.12 17.81
N GLN A 173 -10.95 -6.23 17.36
CA GLN A 173 -12.13 -5.86 18.12
C GLN A 173 -13.17 -6.97 18.05
N THR A 174 -13.62 -7.44 19.20
CA THR A 174 -14.70 -8.42 19.29
C THR A 174 -16.05 -7.72 19.43
N ILE A 175 -17.04 -8.20 18.68
CA ILE A 175 -18.44 -7.79 18.78
C ILE A 175 -19.21 -8.90 19.52
N ARG A 176 -20.43 -8.63 19.99
CA ARG A 176 -21.32 -9.67 20.51
C ARG A 176 -21.48 -10.83 19.50
N ASP A 177 -21.73 -12.03 20.00
CA ASP A 177 -21.99 -13.25 19.21
C ASP A 177 -20.79 -13.82 18.41
N ASN A 178 -19.58 -13.77 19.00
CA ASN A 178 -18.33 -14.28 18.39
C ASN A 178 -17.96 -13.62 17.04
N GLY A 179 -18.53 -12.45 16.76
CA GLY A 179 -18.16 -11.59 15.64
C GLY A 179 -17.00 -10.65 15.99
N GLY A 180 -16.52 -9.91 15.01
CA GLY A 180 -15.44 -8.96 15.22
C GLY A 180 -14.88 -8.35 13.96
N TRP A 181 -13.97 -7.41 14.16
CA TRP A 181 -13.20 -6.72 13.13
C TRP A 181 -11.73 -7.05 13.28
N GLY A 182 -11.06 -7.42 12.20
CA GLY A 182 -9.62 -7.66 12.20
C GLY A 182 -9.08 -8.16 10.87
N ILE A 183 -8.32 -9.25 10.92
CA ILE A 183 -7.61 -9.82 9.78
C ILE A 183 -7.80 -11.33 9.72
N ALA A 184 -7.72 -11.89 8.51
CA ALA A 184 -7.87 -13.32 8.31
C ALA A 184 -6.90 -13.85 7.23
N VAL A 185 -6.43 -15.08 7.41
CA VAL A 185 -5.72 -15.85 6.40
C VAL A 185 -6.50 -17.12 6.10
N TYR A 186 -6.78 -17.36 4.83
CA TYR A 186 -7.40 -18.56 4.30
C TYR A 186 -6.40 -19.26 3.36
N SER A 187 -6.35 -20.58 3.38
CA SER A 187 -5.29 -21.34 2.72
C SER A 187 -5.79 -22.70 2.25
N LYS A 188 -5.36 -23.12 1.05
CA LYS A 188 -5.49 -24.50 0.56
C LYS A 188 -4.55 -25.45 1.31
N TYR A 189 -3.46 -24.93 1.86
CA TYR A 189 -2.43 -25.67 2.59
C TYR A 189 -2.66 -25.67 4.11
N PRO A 190 -2.32 -26.75 4.82
CA PRO A 190 -2.42 -26.80 6.28
C PRO A 190 -1.66 -25.67 6.97
N ILE A 191 -2.31 -24.97 7.90
CA ILE A 191 -1.66 -24.00 8.78
C ILE A 191 -1.12 -24.75 10.00
N VAL A 192 0.21 -24.85 10.11
CA VAL A 192 0.92 -25.60 11.16
C VAL A 192 1.47 -24.71 12.27
N GLY A 193 1.62 -23.41 11.99
CA GLY A 193 2.01 -22.39 12.96
C GLY A 193 1.27 -21.10 12.71
N LYS A 194 1.02 -20.32 13.76
CA LYS A 194 0.43 -18.97 13.64
C LYS A 194 0.69 -18.16 14.89
N ASP A 195 0.79 -16.85 14.72
CA ASP A 195 0.82 -15.88 15.81
C ASP A 195 0.29 -14.53 15.29
N HIS A 196 0.03 -13.60 16.21
CA HIS A 196 -0.47 -12.26 15.89
C HIS A 196 0.20 -11.18 16.74
N MET A 197 0.11 -9.95 16.27
CA MET A 197 0.67 -8.77 16.89
C MET A 197 -0.45 -7.78 17.19
N VAL A 198 -0.55 -7.41 18.47
CA VAL A 198 -1.48 -6.39 18.95
C VAL A 198 -0.77 -5.05 18.94
N PHE A 199 -1.40 -4.06 18.32
CA PHE A 199 -0.92 -2.69 18.35
C PHE A 199 -1.68 -1.90 19.42
N PRO A 200 -1.01 -1.37 20.45
CA PRO A 200 -1.66 -0.56 21.47
C PRO A 200 -2.44 0.61 20.84
N GLU A 201 -3.65 0.86 21.37
CA GLU A 201 -4.52 1.95 20.91
C GLU A 201 -4.80 1.97 19.40
N SER A 202 -4.84 0.80 18.77
CA SER A 202 -5.13 0.66 17.35
C SER A 202 -6.08 -0.50 17.11
N GLN A 203 -6.95 -0.34 16.12
CA GLN A 203 -7.86 -1.38 15.64
C GLN A 203 -7.21 -2.23 14.52
N ASN A 204 -6.00 -1.85 14.15
CA ASN A 204 -5.14 -2.49 13.17
C ASN A 204 -4.34 -3.62 13.83
N SER A 205 -3.87 -4.59 13.05
CA SER A 205 -3.12 -5.74 13.57
C SER A 205 -2.28 -6.36 12.47
N ALA A 206 -1.29 -7.16 12.88
CA ALA A 206 -0.55 -8.04 11.98
C ALA A 206 -0.65 -9.47 12.48
N MET A 207 -0.57 -10.44 11.57
CA MET A 207 -0.44 -11.85 11.92
C MET A 207 0.48 -12.56 10.92
N TRP A 208 1.01 -13.70 11.32
CA TRP A 208 1.66 -14.61 10.40
C TRP A 208 1.11 -16.02 10.58
N VAL A 209 1.18 -16.79 9.51
CA VAL A 209 0.89 -18.22 9.50
C VAL A 209 2.04 -18.96 8.82
N ASP A 210 2.39 -20.12 9.34
CA ASP A 210 3.26 -21.07 8.66
C ASP A 210 2.37 -22.11 7.97
N ILE A 211 2.42 -22.13 6.65
CA ILE A 211 1.67 -23.09 5.82
C ILE A 211 2.58 -24.22 5.36
N ALA A 212 2.10 -25.46 5.46
CA ALA A 212 2.83 -26.64 5.00
C ALA A 212 2.65 -26.84 3.49
N VAL A 213 3.70 -26.58 2.72
CA VAL A 213 3.71 -26.73 1.27
C VAL A 213 4.72 -27.82 0.90
N ARG A 214 4.22 -28.94 0.38
CA ARG A 214 5.02 -30.15 0.08
C ARG A 214 5.70 -30.70 1.35
N LYS A 215 7.03 -30.54 1.48
CA LYS A 215 7.86 -31.07 2.58
C LYS A 215 8.41 -29.97 3.49
N ASP A 216 8.00 -28.72 3.30
CA ASP A 216 8.53 -27.56 4.01
C ASP A 216 7.43 -26.57 4.37
N THR A 217 7.79 -25.50 5.09
CA THR A 217 6.88 -24.42 5.46
C THR A 217 7.19 -23.12 4.73
N ILE A 218 6.15 -22.34 4.49
CA ILE A 218 6.23 -20.96 4.02
C ILE A 218 5.57 -20.10 5.09
N ARG A 219 6.25 -19.05 5.56
CA ARG A 219 5.67 -18.07 6.46
C ARG A 219 4.98 -16.97 5.67
N VAL A 220 3.70 -16.75 5.92
CA VAL A 220 2.91 -15.69 5.26
C VAL A 220 2.45 -14.69 6.30
N PHE A 221 2.92 -13.44 6.19
CA PHE A 221 2.43 -12.32 6.99
C PHE A 221 1.23 -11.66 6.31
N ASN A 222 0.18 -11.42 7.09
CA ASN A 222 -0.95 -10.56 6.75
C ASN A 222 -0.92 -9.35 7.68
N ASN A 223 -0.70 -8.16 7.12
CA ASN A 223 -0.51 -6.93 7.87
C ASN A 223 -1.62 -5.93 7.53
N HIS A 224 -2.20 -5.31 8.54
CA HIS A 224 -2.99 -4.11 8.39
C HIS A 224 -2.42 -3.08 9.36
N LEU A 225 -1.70 -2.08 8.85
CA LEU A 225 -1.07 -1.04 9.69
C LEU A 225 -1.98 0.19 9.83
N GLN A 226 -1.66 1.03 10.82
CA GLN A 226 -2.44 2.21 11.20
C GLN A 226 -2.82 3.09 10.00
N THR A 227 -4.12 3.26 9.77
CA THR A 227 -4.62 4.11 8.69
C THR A 227 -4.25 5.58 8.86
N THR A 228 -4.23 6.33 7.76
CA THR A 228 -4.10 7.80 7.76
C THR A 228 -5.29 8.51 8.39
N GLN A 229 -6.42 7.81 8.60
CA GLN A 229 -7.66 8.33 9.22
C GLN A 229 -8.20 9.61 8.57
N ILE A 230 -7.98 9.84 7.28
CA ILE A 230 -8.57 11.00 6.58
C ILE A 230 -10.04 10.69 6.29
N ASP A 231 -10.96 11.36 6.98
CA ASP A 231 -12.41 11.13 6.84
C ASP A 231 -12.99 11.87 5.61
N GLU A 232 -14.30 11.68 5.35
CA GLU A 232 -14.95 12.32 4.20
C GLU A 232 -14.94 13.85 4.26
N ASN A 233 -15.03 14.44 5.45
CA ASN A 233 -15.01 15.90 5.61
C ASN A 233 -13.61 16.45 5.36
N ASP A 234 -12.56 15.75 5.80
CA ASP A 234 -11.18 16.05 5.46
C ASP A 234 -10.95 15.93 3.94
N ARG A 235 -11.51 14.90 3.30
CA ARG A 235 -11.41 14.70 1.84
C ARG A 235 -12.12 15.77 1.02
N LYS A 236 -13.33 16.18 1.41
CA LYS A 236 -14.06 17.27 0.74
C LYS A 236 -13.25 18.58 0.79
N PHE A 237 -12.65 18.86 1.94
CA PHE A 237 -11.76 20.00 2.11
C PHE A 237 -10.53 19.95 1.20
N LEU A 238 -9.89 18.80 1.06
CA LEU A 238 -8.74 18.64 0.18
C LEU A 238 -9.10 18.78 -1.32
N ARG A 239 -10.37 18.60 -1.69
CA ARG A 239 -10.80 18.65 -3.09
C ARG A 239 -11.19 20.03 -3.56
N THR A 240 -12.08 20.77 -2.87
CA THR A 240 -12.65 21.95 -3.55
C THR A 240 -13.42 22.99 -2.72
N GLU A 241 -13.46 22.96 -1.39
CA GLU A 241 -14.34 23.91 -0.68
C GLU A 241 -13.71 25.31 -0.47
N PRO A 242 -14.35 26.40 -0.94
CA PRO A 242 -13.99 27.76 -0.57
C PRO A 242 -14.44 28.01 0.89
N LEU A 243 -13.49 27.99 1.82
CA LEU A 243 -13.69 28.37 3.22
C LEU A 243 -13.07 29.74 3.49
N SER A 244 -13.50 30.41 4.56
CA SER A 244 -12.77 31.59 5.07
C SER A 244 -11.35 31.22 5.47
N ASP A 245 -10.41 32.16 5.37
CA ASP A 245 -8.97 31.90 5.57
C ASP A 245 -8.64 31.35 6.96
N THR A 246 -9.37 31.76 8.00
CA THR A 246 -9.18 31.28 9.38
C THR A 246 -9.63 29.83 9.55
N LEU A 247 -10.87 29.50 9.14
CA LEU A 247 -11.42 28.14 9.17
C LEU A 247 -10.58 27.16 8.33
N ARG A 248 -10.08 27.64 7.19
CA ARG A 248 -9.19 26.86 6.32
C ARG A 248 -7.86 26.52 6.99
N ASN A 249 -7.26 27.47 7.72
CA ASN A 249 -5.99 27.26 8.42
C ASN A 249 -6.15 26.26 9.58
N ASP A 250 -7.23 26.37 10.36
CA ASP A 250 -7.45 25.47 11.51
C ASP A 250 -7.72 24.03 11.06
N LYS A 251 -8.50 23.84 9.99
CA LYS A 251 -8.74 22.53 9.40
C LYS A 251 -7.46 21.91 8.83
N ALA A 252 -6.65 22.69 8.12
CA ALA A 252 -5.35 22.24 7.60
C ALA A 252 -4.40 21.81 8.73
N LYS A 253 -4.31 22.58 9.82
CA LYS A 253 -3.54 22.21 11.02
C LYS A 253 -4.08 20.94 11.67
N GLY A 254 -5.40 20.77 11.72
CA GLY A 254 -6.05 19.55 12.21
C GLY A 254 -5.62 18.30 11.43
N ILE A 255 -5.71 18.35 10.11
CA ILE A 255 -5.27 17.27 9.20
C ILE A 255 -3.77 17.00 9.38
N ALA A 256 -2.93 18.04 9.43
CA ALA A 256 -1.50 17.88 9.63
C ALA A 256 -1.15 17.20 10.97
N ARG A 257 -1.83 17.56 12.06
CA ARG A 257 -1.67 16.89 13.37
C ARG A 257 -2.11 15.43 13.34
N LYS A 258 -3.22 15.12 12.66
CA LYS A 258 -3.74 13.77 12.45
C LYS A 258 -2.73 12.92 11.68
N LEU A 259 -2.23 13.43 10.55
CA LEU A 259 -1.21 12.80 9.73
C LEU A 259 0.09 12.57 10.50
N LYS A 260 0.59 13.58 11.23
CA LYS A 260 1.77 13.44 12.10
C LYS A 260 1.63 12.26 13.04
N ARG A 261 0.54 12.21 13.82
CA ARG A 261 0.27 11.13 14.77
C ARG A 261 0.23 9.77 14.07
N ASN A 262 -0.40 9.69 12.91
CA ASN A 262 -0.54 8.45 12.16
C ASN A 262 0.76 8.00 11.47
N PHE A 263 1.66 8.92 11.10
CA PHE A 263 3.01 8.57 10.65
C PHE A 263 3.83 7.96 11.80
N MET A 264 3.78 8.57 12.98
CA MET A 264 4.50 8.10 14.17
C MET A 264 4.01 6.72 14.62
N LYS A 265 2.69 6.55 14.80
CA LYS A 265 2.09 5.25 15.17
C LYS A 265 2.42 4.15 14.14
N ARG A 266 2.32 4.43 12.84
CA ARG A 266 2.70 3.46 11.80
C ARG A 266 4.17 3.07 11.86
N ALA A 267 5.07 4.01 12.13
CA ALA A 267 6.49 3.72 12.21
C ALA A 267 6.80 2.73 13.35
N GLU A 268 6.19 2.91 14.53
CA GLU A 268 6.34 1.98 15.67
C GLU A 268 5.81 0.59 15.35
N GLN A 269 4.65 0.52 14.68
CA GLN A 269 4.08 -0.75 14.22
C GLN A 269 4.98 -1.44 13.19
N ALA A 270 5.47 -0.69 12.21
CA ALA A 270 6.38 -1.20 11.18
C ALA A 270 7.69 -1.70 11.77
N ASP A 271 8.26 -0.97 12.75
CA ASP A 271 9.47 -1.39 13.45
C ASP A 271 9.23 -2.72 14.20
N SER A 272 8.08 -2.84 14.88
CA SER A 272 7.71 -4.06 15.62
C SER A 272 7.54 -5.27 14.69
N VAL A 273 6.79 -5.10 13.59
CA VAL A 273 6.53 -6.19 12.64
C VAL A 273 7.80 -6.57 11.88
N ALA A 274 8.61 -5.60 11.48
CA ALA A 274 9.85 -5.86 10.76
C ALA A 274 10.85 -6.70 11.57
N LEU A 275 10.84 -6.62 12.91
CA LEU A 275 11.64 -7.51 13.75
C LEU A 275 11.24 -8.98 13.60
N ARG A 276 9.96 -9.28 13.36
CA ARG A 276 9.46 -10.65 13.12
C ARG A 276 9.61 -11.09 11.68
N ILE A 277 9.52 -10.16 10.72
CA ILE A 277 9.72 -10.47 9.30
C ILE A 277 11.17 -10.87 9.04
N HIS A 278 12.12 -10.13 9.63
CA HIS A 278 13.55 -10.25 9.36
C HIS A 278 14.30 -10.97 10.50
N ASP A 279 13.66 -11.97 11.13
CA ASP A 279 14.22 -12.74 12.25
C ASP A 279 15.15 -13.89 11.81
N GLY A 280 15.38 -14.03 10.51
CA GLY A 280 16.18 -15.10 9.91
C GLY A 280 15.37 -16.32 9.46
N THR A 281 14.04 -16.32 9.64
CA THR A 281 13.16 -17.35 9.07
C THR A 281 13.26 -17.35 7.53
N PRO A 282 13.51 -18.49 6.88
CA PRO A 282 13.52 -18.58 5.42
C PRO A 282 12.10 -18.62 4.85
N ARG A 283 11.96 -18.42 3.53
CA ARG A 283 10.70 -18.61 2.78
C ARG A 283 9.54 -17.80 3.35
N VAL A 284 9.80 -16.52 3.55
CA VAL A 284 8.82 -15.55 4.05
C VAL A 284 8.17 -14.78 2.91
N ILE A 285 6.84 -14.65 2.97
CA ILE A 285 6.01 -13.75 2.16
C ILE A 285 5.38 -12.74 3.12
N VAL A 286 5.44 -11.45 2.76
CA VAL A 286 4.87 -10.36 3.55
C VAL A 286 3.87 -9.60 2.70
N CYS A 287 2.61 -9.61 3.10
CA CYS A 287 1.58 -8.88 2.36
C CYS A 287 0.61 -8.14 3.26
N GLY A 288 -0.21 -7.28 2.66
CA GLY A 288 -1.27 -6.56 3.33
C GLY A 288 -1.30 -5.07 3.03
N ASP A 289 -2.19 -4.39 3.74
CA ASP A 289 -2.38 -2.94 3.70
C ASP A 289 -1.46 -2.25 4.71
N PHE A 290 -0.41 -1.61 4.23
CA PHE A 290 0.55 -0.91 5.08
C PHE A 290 0.13 0.53 5.32
N ASN A 291 -0.95 0.97 4.67
CA ASN A 291 -1.51 2.31 4.68
C ASN A 291 -0.55 3.42 4.21
N ASP A 292 0.66 3.09 3.78
CA ASP A 292 1.74 4.03 3.49
C ASP A 292 2.35 3.86 2.09
N THR A 293 2.95 4.92 1.57
CA THR A 293 3.40 4.98 0.17
C THR A 293 4.77 4.31 -0.03
N PRO A 294 5.18 4.00 -1.28
CA PRO A 294 6.49 3.41 -1.55
C PRO A 294 7.71 4.29 -1.21
N MET A 295 7.48 5.57 -0.87
CA MET A 295 8.49 6.54 -0.43
C MET A 295 8.44 6.81 1.08
N SER A 296 7.83 5.90 1.85
CA SER A 296 7.72 6.00 3.30
C SER A 296 8.77 5.20 4.05
N TYR A 297 9.00 5.58 5.32
CA TYR A 297 9.76 4.80 6.28
C TYR A 297 9.14 3.42 6.50
N THR A 298 7.80 3.36 6.63
CA THR A 298 7.01 2.14 6.76
C THR A 298 7.33 1.14 5.64
N TYR A 299 7.26 1.56 4.38
CA TYR A 299 7.59 0.70 3.23
C TYR A 299 9.02 0.16 3.31
N ARG A 300 10.00 1.03 3.58
CA ARG A 300 11.41 0.61 3.69
C ARG A 300 11.59 -0.40 4.81
N ARG A 301 11.00 -0.13 5.99
CA ARG A 301 11.18 -0.94 7.19
C ARG A 301 10.55 -2.33 7.04
N MET A 302 9.33 -2.39 6.54
CA MET A 302 8.61 -3.65 6.28
C MET A 302 9.29 -4.47 5.19
N ARG A 303 9.73 -3.83 4.10
CA ARG A 303 10.42 -4.51 2.99
C ARG A 303 11.77 -5.08 3.43
N GLY A 304 12.59 -4.28 4.12
CA GLY A 304 14.00 -4.62 4.34
C GLY A 304 14.68 -4.98 3.02
N ASP A 305 15.31 -6.15 2.97
CA ASP A 305 16.00 -6.65 1.78
C ASP A 305 15.09 -7.47 0.85
N PHE A 306 13.85 -7.76 1.26
CA PHE A 306 12.92 -8.55 0.46
C PHE A 306 12.59 -7.89 -0.88
N VAL A 307 12.13 -8.72 -1.80
CA VAL A 307 11.76 -8.34 -3.16
C VAL A 307 10.34 -7.79 -3.18
N ASP A 308 10.14 -6.59 -3.75
CA ASP A 308 8.81 -6.07 -4.06
C ASP A 308 8.28 -6.68 -5.37
N ALA A 309 7.22 -7.48 -5.29
CA ALA A 309 6.66 -8.21 -6.42
C ALA A 309 6.23 -7.28 -7.58
N PHE A 310 5.69 -6.09 -7.29
CA PHE A 310 5.33 -5.13 -8.34
C PHE A 310 6.59 -4.63 -9.07
N LYS A 311 7.66 -4.33 -8.33
CA LYS A 311 8.93 -3.91 -8.94
C LYS A 311 9.52 -5.01 -9.84
N ARG A 312 9.13 -6.29 -9.66
CA ARG A 312 9.58 -7.43 -10.49
C ARG A 312 8.66 -7.80 -11.65
N LYS A 313 7.33 -7.73 -11.49
CA LYS A 313 6.36 -8.19 -12.50
C LYS A 313 5.12 -7.32 -12.66
N GLY A 314 5.00 -6.20 -11.93
CA GLY A 314 3.92 -5.25 -12.11
C GLY A 314 3.88 -4.65 -13.52
N GLN A 315 2.78 -4.02 -13.91
CA GLN A 315 2.64 -3.41 -15.24
C GLN A 315 1.91 -2.09 -15.14
N GLY A 316 2.34 -1.12 -15.94
CA GLY A 316 1.77 0.21 -15.94
C GLY A 316 1.95 0.92 -14.60
N MET A 317 1.04 1.84 -14.32
CA MET A 317 0.96 2.56 -13.05
C MET A 317 0.02 1.79 -12.12
N VAL A 318 0.44 1.58 -10.87
CA VAL A 318 -0.39 0.86 -9.89
C VAL A 318 -0.89 1.79 -8.80
N PHE A 319 -2.17 1.66 -8.51
CA PHE A 319 -2.84 2.26 -7.37
C PHE A 319 -3.68 1.17 -6.74
N THR A 320 -3.57 1.05 -5.42
CA THR A 320 -4.33 0.05 -4.67
C THR A 320 -5.40 0.68 -3.79
N TYR A 321 -5.37 1.99 -3.62
CA TYR A 321 -6.36 2.74 -2.85
C TYR A 321 -7.06 3.80 -3.70
N ARG A 322 -8.38 3.71 -3.75
CA ARG A 322 -9.23 4.54 -4.62
C ARG A 322 -9.56 5.90 -4.02
N ARG A 323 -9.50 6.00 -2.69
CA ARG A 323 -9.74 7.28 -2.02
C ARG A 323 -8.45 8.11 -2.11
N LEU A 324 -8.58 9.41 -1.81
CA LEU A 324 -7.50 10.40 -1.97
C LEU A 324 -6.90 10.45 -3.40
N MET A 325 -7.71 10.92 -4.35
CA MET A 325 -7.40 11.07 -5.79
C MET A 325 -7.14 9.76 -6.56
N GLY A 326 -7.14 8.59 -5.91
CA GLY A 326 -6.95 7.31 -6.59
C GLY A 326 -5.52 7.10 -7.09
N VAL A 327 -4.54 7.69 -6.41
CA VAL A 327 -3.14 7.73 -6.85
C VAL A 327 -2.17 7.02 -5.89
N LEU A 328 -2.69 6.34 -4.86
CA LEU A 328 -1.87 5.72 -3.84
C LEU A 328 -1.79 4.22 -4.02
N ARG A 329 -0.57 3.70 -3.94
CA ARG A 329 -0.26 2.29 -3.70
C ARG A 329 0.08 2.17 -2.21
N ILE A 330 -0.71 1.42 -1.46
CA ILE A 330 -0.54 1.18 -0.03
C ILE A 330 -0.66 -0.30 0.36
N ASP A 331 -1.06 -1.14 -0.60
CA ASP A 331 -1.14 -2.59 -0.47
C ASP A 331 0.05 -3.22 -1.17
N TYR A 332 0.71 -4.14 -0.49
CA TYR A 332 1.98 -4.70 -0.92
C TYR A 332 2.01 -6.22 -0.83
N LEU A 333 2.88 -6.81 -1.63
CA LEU A 333 3.36 -8.17 -1.43
C LEU A 333 4.86 -8.19 -1.69
N PHE A 334 5.60 -8.52 -0.63
CA PHE A 334 7.04 -8.72 -0.63
C PHE A 334 7.34 -10.19 -0.38
N HIS A 335 8.50 -10.66 -0.82
CA HIS A 335 8.96 -12.00 -0.49
C HIS A 335 10.48 -12.03 -0.31
N SER A 336 10.92 -12.94 0.54
CA SER A 336 12.32 -13.35 0.67
C SER A 336 12.92 -13.81 -0.67
N ASP A 337 14.24 -13.85 -0.76
CA ASP A 337 14.95 -14.25 -1.98
C ASP A 337 14.78 -15.72 -2.34
N ASP A 338 14.15 -16.53 -1.48
CA ASP A 338 13.78 -17.93 -1.77
C ASP A 338 12.73 -18.06 -2.88
N PHE A 339 12.08 -16.95 -3.27
CA PHE A 339 11.04 -16.96 -4.29
C PHE A 339 11.42 -16.17 -5.55
N GLU A 340 10.90 -16.63 -6.67
CA GLU A 340 10.78 -15.88 -7.91
C GLU A 340 9.36 -15.29 -8.01
N THR A 341 9.25 -13.99 -8.32
CA THR A 341 7.97 -13.39 -8.73
C THR A 341 7.67 -13.82 -10.18
N VAL A 342 6.59 -14.58 -10.38
CA VAL A 342 6.18 -15.06 -11.70
C VAL A 342 5.22 -14.08 -12.36
N SER A 343 4.17 -13.68 -11.64
CA SER A 343 3.16 -12.74 -12.11
C SER A 343 2.76 -11.74 -11.02
N TYR A 344 2.23 -10.58 -11.41
CA TYR A 344 1.63 -9.60 -10.52
C TYR A 344 0.39 -9.01 -11.21
N ARG A 345 -0.74 -9.00 -10.52
CA ARG A 345 -1.97 -8.31 -10.92
C ARG A 345 -2.52 -7.50 -9.76
N SER A 346 -3.10 -6.35 -10.08
CA SER A 346 -3.95 -5.62 -9.16
C SER A 346 -5.11 -5.04 -9.95
N GLU A 347 -6.24 -5.75 -9.87
CA GLU A 347 -7.44 -5.42 -10.62
C GLU A 347 -8.29 -4.42 -9.86
N GLN A 348 -9.25 -3.81 -10.55
CA GLN A 348 -10.06 -2.73 -10.01
C GLN A 348 -11.53 -3.15 -9.75
N PRO A 349 -11.82 -4.04 -8.78
CA PRO A 349 -13.20 -4.33 -8.39
C PRO A 349 -13.84 -3.20 -7.56
N GLU A 350 -15.15 -2.97 -7.71
CA GLU A 350 -15.88 -1.89 -7.01
C GLU A 350 -16.37 -2.26 -5.60
N TRP A 351 -16.06 -3.47 -5.13
CA TRP A 351 -16.57 -4.01 -3.85
C TRP A 351 -15.77 -3.57 -2.61
N SER A 352 -14.63 -2.91 -2.80
CA SER A 352 -13.82 -2.29 -1.76
C SER A 352 -13.23 -0.97 -2.27
N ASP A 353 -12.83 -0.06 -1.37
CA ASP A 353 -11.99 1.09 -1.73
C ASP A 353 -10.54 0.71 -1.98
N HIS A 354 -10.18 -0.54 -1.70
CA HIS A 354 -8.91 -1.12 -2.08
C HIS A 354 -9.03 -2.02 -3.32
N ASN A 355 -7.92 -2.20 -4.01
CA ASN A 355 -7.77 -3.17 -5.07
C ASN A 355 -7.01 -4.40 -4.51
N PRO A 356 -7.41 -5.62 -4.85
CA PRO A 356 -6.65 -6.81 -4.48
C PRO A 356 -5.26 -6.79 -5.10
N VAL A 357 -4.28 -7.37 -4.41
CA VAL A 357 -2.93 -7.62 -4.91
C VAL A 357 -2.76 -9.13 -5.05
N ILE A 358 -2.61 -9.59 -6.29
CA ILE A 358 -2.52 -11.00 -6.65
C ILE A 358 -1.13 -11.25 -7.22
N VAL A 359 -0.39 -12.17 -6.62
CA VAL A 359 0.97 -12.51 -7.04
C VAL A 359 1.11 -14.02 -7.11
N ASP A 360 1.60 -14.48 -8.25
CA ASP A 360 2.10 -15.85 -8.39
C ASP A 360 3.60 -15.84 -8.06
N VAL A 361 3.99 -16.62 -7.05
CA VAL A 361 5.39 -16.84 -6.70
C VAL A 361 5.78 -18.29 -6.93
N ARG A 362 7.06 -18.53 -7.20
CA ARG A 362 7.62 -19.87 -7.31
C ARG A 362 8.79 -19.99 -6.34
N LEU A 363 8.83 -21.05 -5.56
CA LEU A 363 10.03 -21.39 -4.78
C LEU A 363 11.17 -21.65 -5.76
N LYS A 364 12.28 -20.91 -5.62
CA LYS A 364 13.53 -21.24 -6.29
C LYS A 364 13.94 -22.61 -5.74
N ARG A 365 14.15 -23.58 -6.63
CA ARG A 365 14.63 -24.90 -6.19
C ARG A 365 16.00 -24.70 -5.55
N ASP A 366 16.21 -25.32 -4.39
CA ASP A 366 17.55 -25.64 -3.90
C ASP A 366 18.21 -26.67 -4.85
#